data_AF-A0A7J7KND4-F1
#
_entry.id   AF-A0A7J7KND4-F1
#
_cell.length_a   1.000
_cell.length_b   1.000
_cell.length_c   1.000
_cell.angle_alpha   90.00
_cell.angle_beta   90.00
_cell.angle_gamma   90.00
#
_symmetry.space_group_name_H-M   'P 1'
#
loop_
_entity.id
_entity.type
_entity.pdbx_description
1 polymer ?
#
loop_
_entity_poly.entity_id
_entity_poly.type
_entity_poly.pdbx_seq_one_letter_code
_entity_poly.pdbx_strand_id
1 'polypeptide(L)'
;MGKCRHFEYTGCRGNANNFDTLEDCVSSCGTVEGGSPVAAGDVDCMLTEWSAFSSCSVTCGTGLKSRSRQIKRRNSGNGAMCPKSTTQTEVCTLDDCPAPSPTSDVDCMLSEWSAWSLCSETCGDGVQARQRMVKRPAQGQGQPCDPNVKEMRSCNLSDCHPYCMLSPWETGVSVL
;
A
#
# COMPACT_ATOMS: atom_id res chain seq x y z
N MET A 1 38.15 -5.84 5.38
CA MET A 1 39.05 -4.72 4.99
C MET A 1 38.28 -3.42 5.15
N GLY A 2 38.71 -2.56 6.07
CA GLY A 2 38.01 -1.34 6.47
C GLY A 2 38.33 -0.14 5.56
N LYS A 3 37.50 0.90 5.58
CA LYS A 3 37.71 2.15 4.82
C LYS A 3 38.11 3.27 5.78
N CYS A 4 39.16 4.02 5.45
CA CYS A 4 39.57 5.20 6.20
C CYS A 4 38.67 6.40 5.86
N ARG A 5 38.26 7.16 6.88
CA ARG A 5 37.52 8.43 6.75
C ARG A 5 38.16 9.46 7.67
N HIS A 6 38.15 10.73 7.26
CA HIS A 6 38.55 11.84 8.11
C HIS A 6 37.58 12.00 9.28
N PHE A 7 38.10 12.18 10.50
CA PHE A 7 37.32 12.58 11.66
C PHE A 7 38.14 13.56 12.51
N GLU A 8 37.47 14.51 13.16
CA GLU A 8 38.07 15.37 14.18
C GLU A 8 37.87 14.73 15.55
N TYR A 9 38.97 14.52 16.28
CA TYR A 9 38.96 13.90 17.60
C TYR A 9 38.89 14.96 18.70
N THR A 10 37.97 14.80 19.65
CA THR A 10 37.75 15.72 20.78
C THR A 10 37.97 15.06 22.14
N GLY A 11 39.04 14.28 22.31
CA GLY A 11 39.31 13.59 23.58
C GLY A 11 40.78 13.26 23.81
N CYS A 12 41.11 12.68 24.96
CA CYS A 12 42.47 12.27 25.31
C CYS A 12 42.51 10.74 25.56
N ARG A 13 43.54 10.10 24.97
CA ARG A 13 43.88 8.65 24.93
C ARG A 13 43.46 7.93 23.64
N GLY A 14 44.37 7.97 22.65
CA GLY A 14 44.26 7.28 21.36
C GLY A 14 44.51 5.77 21.43
N ASN A 15 44.03 5.06 20.42
CA ASN A 15 44.39 3.67 20.11
C ASN A 15 45.20 3.62 18.78
N ALA A 16 45.75 2.45 18.45
CA ALA A 16 46.81 2.23 17.45
C ALA A 16 46.40 2.44 15.97
N ASN A 17 45.63 3.48 15.66
CA ASN A 17 45.20 3.86 14.31
C ASN A 17 45.24 5.39 14.09
N ASN A 18 46.19 6.08 14.73
CA ASN A 18 46.43 7.51 14.50
C ASN A 18 47.74 7.69 13.72
N PHE A 19 47.65 8.16 12.47
CA PHE A 19 48.81 8.41 11.60
C PHE A 19 48.85 9.90 11.26
N ASP A 20 50.03 10.52 11.35
CA ASP A 20 50.19 11.96 11.15
C ASP A 20 50.12 12.39 9.67
N THR A 21 50.25 11.45 8.72
CA THR A 21 50.13 11.71 7.28
C THR A 21 49.33 10.63 6.53
N LEU A 22 48.78 10.99 5.37
CA LEU A 22 48.00 10.07 4.52
C LEU A 22 48.87 8.90 4.00
N GLU A 23 50.16 9.12 3.77
CA GLU A 23 51.11 8.09 3.34
C GLU A 23 51.39 7.06 4.43
N ASP A 24 51.51 7.47 5.70
CA ASP A 24 51.72 6.55 6.84
C ASP A 24 50.51 5.64 7.10
N CYS A 25 49.30 6.15 6.87
CA CYS A 25 48.06 5.39 6.93
C CYS A 25 47.98 4.32 5.82
N VAL A 26 48.40 4.68 4.60
CA VAL A 26 48.41 3.77 3.44
C VAL A 26 49.50 2.70 3.60
N SER A 27 50.65 3.01 4.19
CA SER A 27 51.71 2.01 4.42
C SER A 27 51.32 0.94 5.43
N SER A 28 50.55 1.30 6.47
CA SER A 28 50.07 0.35 7.49
C SER A 28 48.85 -0.47 7.06
N CYS A 29 48.04 0.01 6.11
CA CYS A 29 46.87 -0.69 5.56
C CYS A 29 47.15 -1.45 4.24
N GLY A 30 48.28 -1.18 3.58
CA GLY A 30 48.72 -1.78 2.32
C GLY A 30 48.61 -0.83 1.11
N THR A 31 49.59 -0.90 0.21
CA THR A 31 49.66 -0.13 -1.05
C THR A 31 48.77 -0.70 -2.15
N VAL A 32 48.26 0.23 -2.95
CA VAL A 32 47.55 -0.01 -4.20
C VAL A 32 48.57 -0.36 -5.28
N GLU A 33 48.87 -1.65 -5.44
CA GLU A 33 49.69 -2.14 -6.55
C GLU A 33 48.83 -2.21 -7.82
N GLY A 34 48.93 -1.17 -8.65
CA GLY A 34 49.58 -1.35 -9.94
C GLY A 34 49.09 -2.47 -10.86
N GLY A 35 47.78 -2.69 -10.95
CA GLY A 35 47.19 -3.23 -12.18
C GLY A 35 46.71 -2.05 -13.01
N SER A 36 47.43 -1.70 -14.08
CA SER A 36 46.84 -0.89 -15.16
C SER A 36 45.45 -1.48 -15.44
N PRO A 37 44.33 -0.73 -15.43
CA PRO A 37 43.13 -1.27 -16.01
C PRO A 37 43.50 -1.46 -17.47
N VAL A 38 43.77 -2.71 -17.86
CA VAL A 38 43.77 -3.13 -19.25
C VAL A 38 42.54 -2.46 -19.80
N ALA A 39 42.71 -1.57 -20.80
CA ALA A 39 41.62 -0.77 -21.33
C ALA A 39 40.41 -1.70 -21.47
N ALA A 40 39.42 -1.53 -20.59
CA ALA A 40 38.23 -2.35 -20.63
C ALA A 40 37.57 -1.89 -21.92
N GLY A 41 37.88 -2.61 -23.00
CA GLY A 41 37.55 -2.20 -24.36
C GLY A 41 36.09 -1.83 -24.45
N ASP A 42 35.75 -1.07 -25.48
CA ASP A 42 34.37 -0.70 -25.73
C ASP A 42 33.57 -1.99 -25.97
N VAL A 43 32.80 -2.39 -24.96
CA VAL A 43 32.04 -3.63 -24.95
C VAL A 43 30.58 -3.27 -24.91
N ASP A 44 29.85 -3.74 -25.91
CA ASP A 44 28.42 -3.52 -26.00
C ASP A 44 27.66 -4.35 -24.97
N CYS A 45 26.49 -3.81 -24.59
CA CYS A 45 25.51 -4.55 -23.82
C CYS A 45 25.10 -5.85 -24.54
N MET A 46 24.98 -6.93 -23.76
CA MET A 46 24.48 -8.20 -24.25
C MET A 46 23.21 -8.57 -23.47
N LEU A 47 22.17 -8.96 -24.20
CA LEU A 47 20.89 -9.40 -23.63
C LEU A 47 20.73 -10.92 -23.83
N THR A 48 19.89 -11.54 -23.04
CA THR A 48 19.42 -12.91 -23.31
C THR A 48 18.41 -12.90 -24.46
N GLU A 49 18.10 -14.10 -24.96
CA GLU A 49 16.90 -14.30 -25.76
C GLU A 49 15.64 -13.90 -25.00
N TRP A 50 14.62 -13.52 -25.76
CA TRP A 50 13.30 -13.28 -25.21
C TRP A 50 12.67 -14.58 -24.73
N SER A 51 11.94 -14.51 -23.63
CA SER A 51 11.01 -15.57 -23.24
C SER A 51 9.89 -15.70 -24.27
N ALA A 52 9.16 -16.82 -24.20
CA ALA A 52 7.83 -16.90 -24.79
C ALA A 52 6.93 -15.80 -24.19
N PHE A 53 5.90 -15.40 -24.95
CA PHE A 53 4.83 -14.57 -24.41
C PHE A 53 4.04 -15.32 -23.35
N SER A 54 3.57 -14.60 -22.34
CA SER A 54 2.56 -15.07 -21.41
C SER A 54 1.25 -15.41 -22.14
N SER A 55 0.35 -16.10 -21.45
CA SER A 55 -1.05 -16.11 -21.83
C SER A 55 -1.62 -14.68 -21.88
N CYS A 56 -2.72 -14.51 -22.62
CA CYS A 56 -3.46 -13.26 -22.62
C CYS A 56 -3.99 -12.95 -21.21
N SER A 57 -4.05 -11.68 -20.83
CA SER A 57 -4.54 -11.23 -19.53
C SER A 57 -6.04 -11.45 -19.33
N VAL A 58 -6.75 -11.79 -20.41
CA VAL A 58 -8.19 -12.07 -20.44
C VAL A 58 -8.43 -13.42 -21.10
N THR A 59 -9.61 -14.01 -20.88
CA THR A 59 -10.05 -15.27 -21.51
C THR A 59 -10.98 -15.05 -22.70
N CYS A 60 -11.46 -13.83 -22.90
CA CYS A 60 -12.28 -13.38 -24.03
C CYS A 60 -12.02 -11.88 -24.28
N GLY A 61 -12.32 -11.39 -25.48
CA GLY A 61 -12.14 -10.00 -25.86
C GLY A 61 -10.68 -9.58 -26.01
N THR A 62 -10.41 -8.30 -25.77
CA THR A 62 -9.07 -7.71 -25.96
C THR A 62 -8.34 -7.59 -24.63
N GLY A 63 -7.12 -8.13 -24.57
CA GLY A 63 -6.23 -8.05 -23.41
C GLY A 63 -4.78 -7.81 -23.79
N LEU A 64 -3.87 -8.08 -22.86
CA LEU A 64 -2.43 -7.91 -23.02
C LEU A 64 -1.69 -9.22 -22.78
N LYS A 65 -0.60 -9.43 -23.51
CA LYS A 65 0.38 -10.48 -23.26
C LYS A 65 1.77 -9.86 -23.20
N SER A 66 2.66 -10.44 -22.40
CA SER A 66 4.00 -9.89 -22.19
C SER A 66 5.07 -10.96 -22.30
N ARG A 67 6.27 -10.56 -22.73
CA ARG A 67 7.48 -11.37 -22.67
C ARG A 67 8.62 -10.56 -22.07
N SER A 68 9.62 -11.26 -21.54
CA SER A 68 10.77 -10.63 -20.88
C SER A 68 12.10 -11.21 -21.34
N ARG A 69 13.16 -10.44 -21.22
CA ARG A 69 14.56 -10.88 -21.37
C ARG A 69 15.40 -10.29 -20.26
N GLN A 70 16.65 -10.71 -20.13
CA GLN A 70 17.56 -10.22 -19.09
C GLN A 70 18.83 -9.62 -19.69
N ILE A 71 19.49 -8.74 -18.95
CA ILE A 71 20.81 -8.22 -19.32
C ILE A 71 21.84 -9.28 -18.93
N LYS A 72 22.46 -9.92 -19.91
CA LYS A 72 23.54 -10.90 -19.73
C LYS A 72 24.87 -10.21 -19.40
N ARG A 73 25.10 -9.03 -19.99
CA ARG A 73 26.30 -8.21 -19.76
C ARG A 73 25.98 -6.73 -19.96
N ARG A 74 26.41 -5.88 -19.04
CA ARG A 74 26.32 -4.42 -19.18
C ARG A 74 27.46 -3.89 -20.05
N ASN A 75 27.24 -2.76 -20.71
CA ASN A 75 28.26 -2.12 -21.53
C ASN A 75 29.41 -1.52 -20.69
N SER A 76 30.58 -1.38 -21.32
CA SER A 76 31.78 -0.76 -20.76
C SER A 76 32.40 0.19 -21.79
N GLY A 77 33.09 1.23 -21.30
CA GLY A 77 33.69 2.26 -22.16
C GLY A 77 32.62 2.98 -23.01
N ASN A 78 32.90 3.14 -24.29
CA ASN A 78 31.99 3.70 -25.30
C ASN A 78 31.07 2.64 -25.93
N GLY A 79 31.01 1.42 -25.38
CA GLY A 79 30.12 0.37 -25.88
C GLY A 79 28.64 0.73 -25.73
N ALA A 80 27.81 0.20 -26.63
CA ALA A 80 26.38 0.50 -26.74
C ALA A 80 25.62 0.15 -25.46
N MET A 81 24.85 1.13 -24.94
CA MET A 81 24.06 1.00 -23.72
C MET A 81 22.93 -0.03 -23.84
N CYS A 82 22.62 -0.69 -22.71
CA CYS A 82 21.44 -1.55 -22.64
C CYS A 82 20.14 -0.75 -22.79
N PRO A 83 19.09 -1.32 -23.41
CA PRO A 83 17.77 -0.69 -23.44
C PRO A 83 17.23 -0.49 -22.03
N LYS A 84 16.45 0.57 -21.84
CA LYS A 84 15.81 0.88 -20.55
C LYS A 84 14.74 -0.15 -20.16
N SER A 85 14.12 -0.80 -21.14
CA SER A 85 13.12 -1.85 -20.92
C SER A 85 13.63 -3.21 -21.39
N THR A 86 13.43 -4.21 -20.54
CA THR A 86 13.65 -5.62 -20.83
C THR A 86 12.35 -6.42 -20.91
N THR A 87 11.21 -5.72 -20.95
CA THR A 87 9.87 -6.29 -21.08
C THR A 87 9.19 -5.71 -22.32
N GLN A 88 8.49 -6.57 -23.05
CA GLN A 88 7.65 -6.19 -24.16
C GLN A 88 6.22 -6.64 -23.88
N THR A 89 5.26 -5.74 -24.12
CA THR A 89 3.83 -6.01 -23.99
C THR A 89 3.15 -5.76 -25.32
N GLU A 90 2.25 -6.67 -25.69
CA GLU A 90 1.47 -6.60 -26.92
C GLU A 90 -0.01 -6.87 -26.63
N VAL A 91 -0.87 -6.35 -27.48
CA VAL A 91 -2.30 -6.63 -27.43
C VAL A 91 -2.56 -8.06 -27.92
N CYS A 92 -3.46 -8.76 -27.25
CA CYS A 92 -4.04 -10.02 -27.70
C CYS A 92 -5.54 -9.85 -27.86
N THR A 93 -6.09 -10.40 -28.94
CA THR A 93 -7.53 -10.41 -29.22
C THR A 93 -7.99 -11.85 -29.25
N LEU A 94 -8.92 -12.18 -28.37
CA LEU A 94 -9.62 -13.46 -28.28
C LEU A 94 -11.06 -13.31 -28.76
N ASP A 95 -11.82 -14.40 -28.77
CA ASP A 95 -13.25 -14.38 -29.10
C ASP A 95 -14.02 -13.41 -28.20
N ASP A 96 -15.08 -12.81 -28.73
CA ASP A 96 -15.90 -11.86 -27.99
C ASP A 96 -16.44 -12.46 -26.69
N CYS A 97 -16.43 -11.64 -25.63
CA CYS A 97 -17.00 -12.07 -24.37
C CYS A 97 -18.50 -12.28 -24.51
N PRO A 98 -19.06 -13.34 -23.89
CA PRO A 98 -20.50 -13.53 -23.87
C PRO A 98 -21.18 -12.28 -23.32
N ALA A 99 -22.24 -11.83 -24.00
CA ALA A 99 -23.01 -10.68 -23.54
C ALA A 99 -23.47 -10.92 -22.09
N PRO A 100 -23.46 -9.89 -21.22
CA PRO A 100 -24.06 -10.02 -19.91
C PRO A 100 -25.51 -10.49 -20.11
N SER A 101 -25.86 -11.61 -19.48
CA SER A 101 -27.21 -12.16 -19.58
C SER A 101 -28.23 -11.08 -19.20
N PRO A 102 -29.33 -10.91 -19.97
CA PRO A 102 -30.34 -9.88 -19.71
C PRO A 102 -31.09 -10.07 -18.39
N THR A 103 -30.83 -11.15 -17.66
CA THR A 103 -31.36 -11.44 -16.33
C THR A 103 -30.38 -10.99 -15.23
N SER A 104 -29.73 -9.85 -15.37
CA SER A 104 -29.06 -9.21 -14.22
C SER A 104 -30.09 -8.56 -13.30
N ASP A 105 -31.19 -9.28 -13.04
CA ASP A 105 -32.14 -8.93 -12.01
C ASP A 105 -31.41 -9.14 -10.69
N VAL A 106 -31.07 -8.04 -10.05
CA VAL A 106 -30.32 -8.06 -8.80
C VAL A 106 -31.24 -7.57 -7.71
N ASP A 107 -31.50 -8.41 -6.72
CA ASP A 107 -32.27 -8.00 -5.55
C ASP A 107 -31.48 -6.97 -4.73
N CYS A 108 -32.23 -6.06 -4.11
CA CYS A 108 -31.66 -5.14 -3.16
C CYS A 108 -30.98 -5.87 -1.99
N MET A 109 -29.85 -5.34 -1.55
CA MET A 109 -29.18 -5.77 -0.33
C MET A 109 -29.13 -4.63 0.69
N LEU A 110 -29.69 -4.86 1.88
CA LEU A 110 -29.55 -3.97 3.03
C LEU A 110 -28.31 -4.34 3.86
N SER A 111 -27.80 -3.40 4.65
CA SER A 111 -26.80 -3.67 5.68
C SER A 111 -27.41 -4.39 6.87
N GLU A 112 -26.54 -4.92 7.74
CA GLU A 112 -26.93 -5.21 9.10
C GLU A 112 -27.42 -3.93 9.79
N TRP A 113 -28.31 -4.11 10.77
CA TRP A 113 -28.71 -3.02 11.64
C TRP A 113 -27.53 -2.49 12.45
N SER A 114 -27.51 -1.18 12.67
CA SER A 114 -26.66 -0.59 13.71
C SER A 114 -27.03 -1.15 15.07
N ALA A 115 -26.11 -1.01 16.04
CA ALA A 115 -26.51 -1.09 17.44
C ALA A 115 -27.62 -0.06 17.73
N TRP A 116 -28.43 -0.36 18.75
CA TRP A 116 -29.36 0.62 19.30
C TRP A 116 -28.58 1.80 19.88
N SER A 117 -29.09 3.01 19.68
CA SER A 117 -28.58 4.21 20.35
C SER A 117 -28.73 4.07 21.86
N LEU A 118 -28.06 4.98 22.59
CA LEU A 118 -28.40 5.23 23.99
C LEU A 118 -29.86 5.67 24.10
N CYS A 119 -30.43 5.49 25.30
CA CYS A 119 -31.76 5.99 25.62
C CYS A 119 -31.76 7.51 25.50
N SER A 120 -32.85 8.10 24.98
CA SER A 120 -32.99 9.55 24.84
C SER A 120 -32.90 10.27 26.18
N GLU A 121 -33.41 9.63 27.23
CA GLU A 121 -33.35 10.10 28.60
C GLU A 121 -32.22 9.44 29.38
N THR A 122 -31.79 10.09 30.45
CA THR A 122 -30.80 9.56 31.40
C THR A 122 -31.44 8.85 32.60
N CYS A 123 -32.77 8.99 32.78
CA CYS A 123 -33.58 8.35 33.80
C CYS A 123 -35.03 8.21 33.29
N GLY A 124 -35.82 7.33 33.90
CA GLY A 124 -37.23 7.12 33.52
C GLY A 124 -37.41 6.54 32.11
N ASP A 125 -38.54 6.87 31.48
CA ASP A 125 -38.92 6.39 30.16
C ASP A 125 -38.31 7.23 29.05
N GLY A 126 -37.66 6.58 28.09
CA GLY A 126 -37.13 7.22 26.88
C GLY A 126 -37.28 6.34 25.65
N VAL A 127 -36.58 6.73 24.58
CA VAL A 127 -36.55 5.99 23.31
C VAL A 127 -35.12 5.72 22.83
N GLN A 128 -34.94 4.58 22.18
CA GLN A 128 -33.72 4.23 21.46
C GLN A 128 -34.04 4.06 19.97
N ALA A 129 -33.08 4.40 19.12
CA ALA A 129 -33.19 4.25 17.67
C ALA A 129 -32.06 3.38 17.12
N ARG A 130 -32.34 2.64 16.04
CA ARG A 130 -31.32 1.98 15.22
C ARG A 130 -31.62 2.21 13.74
N GLN A 131 -30.60 2.06 12.90
CA GLN A 131 -30.73 2.27 11.45
C GLN A 131 -29.89 1.28 10.65
N ARG A 132 -30.28 1.03 9.40
CA ARG A 132 -29.53 0.26 8.40
C ARG A 132 -29.50 1.05 7.09
N MET A 133 -28.65 0.64 6.15
CA MET A 133 -28.46 1.32 4.87
C MET A 133 -28.65 0.37 3.69
N VAL A 134 -28.95 0.91 2.51
CA VAL A 134 -28.93 0.13 1.26
C VAL A 134 -27.48 -0.06 0.83
N LYS A 135 -26.99 -1.31 0.88
CA LYS A 135 -25.65 -1.67 0.37
C LYS A 135 -25.65 -1.77 -1.15
N ARG A 136 -26.74 -2.25 -1.72
CA ARG A 136 -26.91 -2.39 -3.17
C ARG A 136 -28.37 -2.20 -3.55
N PRO A 137 -28.70 -1.29 -4.48
CA PRO A 137 -30.06 -1.12 -4.95
C PRO A 137 -30.50 -2.29 -5.83
N ALA A 138 -31.80 -2.47 -5.99
CA ALA A 138 -32.34 -3.44 -6.93
C ALA A 138 -32.08 -3.00 -8.39
N GLN A 139 -31.87 -3.96 -9.29
CA GLN A 139 -31.68 -3.73 -10.72
C GLN A 139 -32.64 -4.60 -11.53
N GLY A 140 -33.13 -4.08 -12.66
CA GLY A 140 -34.09 -4.80 -13.50
C GLY A 140 -35.40 -5.08 -12.77
N GLN A 141 -35.80 -6.35 -12.73
CA GLN A 141 -36.95 -6.87 -12.01
C GLN A 141 -36.58 -7.40 -10.60
N GLY A 142 -35.38 -7.11 -10.11
CA GLY A 142 -34.95 -7.50 -8.76
C GLY A 142 -35.84 -6.91 -7.67
N GLN A 143 -35.96 -7.61 -6.54
CA GLN A 143 -36.81 -7.22 -5.42
C GLN A 143 -36.32 -5.91 -4.77
N PRO A 144 -37.20 -4.91 -4.57
CA PRO A 144 -36.83 -3.65 -3.91
C PRO A 144 -36.54 -3.87 -2.42
N CYS A 145 -35.76 -2.95 -1.85
CA CYS A 145 -35.45 -2.99 -0.42
C CYS A 145 -36.70 -2.75 0.44
N ASP A 146 -36.71 -3.28 1.65
CA ASP A 146 -37.63 -2.85 2.69
C ASP A 146 -37.44 -1.34 2.96
N PRO A 147 -38.50 -0.51 2.88
CA PRO A 147 -38.41 0.93 3.13
C PRO A 147 -38.11 1.26 4.60
N ASN A 148 -38.34 0.33 5.53
CA ASN A 148 -38.07 0.53 6.95
C ASN A 148 -36.57 0.36 7.23
N VAL A 149 -35.85 1.45 7.05
CA VAL A 149 -34.40 1.55 7.30
C VAL A 149 -34.06 2.16 8.66
N LYS A 150 -35.08 2.58 9.42
CA LYS A 150 -34.98 3.11 10.78
C LYS A 150 -36.03 2.46 11.67
N GLU A 151 -35.63 2.15 12.89
CA GLU A 151 -36.52 1.62 13.92
C GLU A 151 -36.33 2.36 15.23
N MET A 152 -37.41 2.46 16.00
CA MET A 152 -37.43 3.05 17.34
C MET A 152 -38.09 2.08 18.31
N ARG A 153 -37.62 2.07 19.56
CA ARG A 153 -38.24 1.33 20.66
C ARG A 153 -38.16 2.12 21.96
N SER A 154 -39.06 1.82 22.89
CA SER A 154 -38.97 2.35 24.25
C SER A 154 -37.80 1.72 25.02
N CYS A 155 -37.23 2.51 25.91
CA CYS A 155 -36.30 2.10 26.97
C CYS A 155 -36.83 2.62 28.29
N ASN A 156 -36.77 1.80 29.34
CA ASN A 156 -37.11 2.20 30.70
C ASN A 156 -35.84 2.13 31.55
N LEU A 157 -35.43 3.27 32.07
CA LEU A 157 -34.32 3.45 32.99
C LEU A 157 -34.85 3.63 34.41
N SER A 158 -33.95 3.62 35.39
CA SER A 158 -34.31 3.87 36.79
C SER A 158 -35.04 5.20 36.94
N ASP A 159 -35.96 5.25 37.91
CA ASP A 159 -36.76 6.44 38.18
C ASP A 159 -35.90 7.69 38.34
N CYS A 160 -36.37 8.79 37.77
CA CYS A 160 -35.71 10.07 37.90
C CYS A 160 -35.74 10.52 39.36
N HIS A 161 -34.56 10.73 39.94
CA HIS A 161 -34.45 11.29 41.27
C HIS A 161 -34.98 12.74 41.26
N PRO A 162 -35.85 13.16 42.21
CA PRO A 162 -36.54 14.45 42.18
C PRO A 162 -35.60 15.68 42.22
N TYR A 163 -34.33 15.48 42.55
CA TYR A 163 -33.30 16.53 42.56
C TYR A 163 -32.33 16.48 41.36
N CYS A 164 -32.46 15.53 40.45
CA CYS A 164 -31.58 15.36 39.27
C CYS A 164 -32.09 16.02 37.98
N MET A 165 -33.08 16.92 38.08
CA MET A 165 -33.58 17.68 36.92
C MET A 165 -32.72 18.92 36.60
N LEU A 166 -31.59 19.13 37.28
CA LEU A 166 -30.63 20.18 36.97
C LEU A 166 -29.19 19.69 37.20
N SER A 167 -28.51 19.29 36.13
CA SER A 167 -27.17 19.82 35.91
C SER A 167 -27.02 20.24 34.43
N PRO A 168 -27.10 21.54 34.13
CA PRO A 168 -26.53 22.09 32.91
C PRO A 168 -25.01 21.98 33.02
N TRP A 169 -24.31 21.64 31.93
CA TRP A 169 -22.93 22.04 31.62
C TRP A 169 -22.08 22.46 32.84
N GLU A 170 -21.54 21.51 33.62
CA GLU A 170 -20.43 21.83 34.50
C GLU A 170 -19.13 21.41 33.80
N THR A 171 -18.48 22.40 33.22
CA THR A 171 -17.05 22.35 32.91
C THR A 171 -16.29 22.03 34.21
N GLY A 172 -15.72 20.83 34.29
CA GLY A 172 -14.80 20.45 35.34
C GLY A 172 -13.37 20.88 35.01
N VAL A 173 -12.75 21.63 35.92
CA VAL A 173 -11.32 22.00 35.91
C VAL A 173 -10.51 20.84 36.49
N SER A 174 -9.41 20.46 35.83
CA SER A 174 -8.42 19.52 36.37
C SER A 174 -7.48 20.23 37.36
N VAL A 175 -7.23 19.58 38.49
CA VAL A 175 -6.16 19.96 39.43
C VAL A 175 -4.87 19.27 38.97
N LEU A 176 -3.77 20.03 39.05
CA LEU A 176 -2.39 19.73 38.60
C LEU A 176 -1.93 18.28 38.78
#